data_AF-A0A9N8EEX8-F1
#
_entry.id   AF-A0A9N8EEX8-F1
#
_cell.length_a   1.000
_cell.length_b   1.000
_cell.length_c   1.000
_cell.angle_alpha   90.00
_cell.angle_beta   90.00
_cell.angle_gamma   90.00
#
_symmetry.space_group_name_H-M   'P 1'
#
loop_
_entity.id
_entity.type
_entity.pdbx_description
1 polymer ?
#
loop_
_entity_poly.entity_id
_entity_poly.type
_entity_poly.pdbx_seq_one_letter_code
_entity_poly.pdbx_strand_id
1 'polypeptide(L)'
;MSDGDVASDASSDDIGARLEKIELAKQQQQKEETSDDDDNDDEELVELVEPQPEGKSPEESRAAAAARGVAKGRESFASDLAKLKKDELKEKFRGLGLKVGGNKTELVERIMGHANTARAEPNREERVDKSGSTEMKEETKLEDKESQPKWGTSSARDVLYKLLLDGVIPDRDKMEPKDVFEKHCKHRPEFKYFQDYKGMKFADKLNKTRKRVEKKKNRSTEDDEFYQHDRNIFPERTQDTHGEPVWAGSKAQDLLLKDLDQETLNGLKPRQLHVTRDEYLEYSLDKFRNKIYQENKWKKDKPGWNWGLKMQRARSLKKPRASSTSQEQVLLIVLCW
;
A
#
# COMPACT_ATOMS: atom_id res chain seq x y z
N MET A 1 -51.43 18.95 -7.21
CA MET A 1 -51.54 17.49 -7.20
C MET A 1 -50.86 17.05 -5.94
N SER A 2 -51.66 16.45 -5.06
CA SER A 2 -51.40 16.33 -3.63
C SER A 2 -50.85 14.93 -3.36
N ASP A 3 -49.54 14.83 -3.17
CA ASP A 3 -48.91 13.57 -2.80
C ASP A 3 -48.91 13.46 -1.27
N GLY A 4 -49.69 12.50 -0.79
CA GLY A 4 -50.01 12.30 0.61
C GLY A 4 -48.87 11.65 1.38
N ASP A 5 -48.50 12.30 2.48
CA ASP A 5 -47.71 11.74 3.57
C ASP A 5 -48.47 10.58 4.23
N VAL A 6 -48.06 9.34 3.91
CA VAL A 6 -48.47 8.14 4.65
C VAL A 6 -47.38 7.86 5.68
N ALA A 7 -47.49 8.51 6.83
CA ALA A 7 -46.74 8.14 8.02
C ALA A 7 -47.22 6.77 8.50
N SER A 8 -46.39 5.76 8.25
CA SER A 8 -46.51 4.41 8.76
C SER A 8 -46.46 4.39 10.28
N ASP A 9 -47.64 4.21 10.87
CA ASP A 9 -47.88 3.94 12.28
C ASP A 9 -47.28 2.55 12.62
N ALA A 10 -46.01 2.54 13.05
CA ALA A 10 -45.37 1.33 13.56
C ALA A 10 -46.03 0.98 14.90
N SER A 11 -47.00 0.07 14.83
CA SER A 11 -47.77 -0.44 15.96
C SER A 11 -46.88 -0.74 17.17
N SER A 12 -47.21 -0.11 18.30
CA SER A 12 -46.56 -0.30 19.61
C SER A 12 -46.51 -1.77 20.06
N ASP A 13 -47.35 -2.63 19.48
CA ASP A 13 -47.40 -4.06 19.81
C ASP A 13 -46.18 -4.84 19.30
N ASP A 14 -45.49 -4.38 18.24
CA ASP A 14 -44.32 -5.08 17.67
C ASP A 14 -43.05 -4.92 18.53
N ILE A 15 -42.96 -3.82 19.29
CA ILE A 15 -41.82 -3.55 20.19
C ILE A 15 -41.86 -4.51 21.39
N GLY A 16 -43.04 -4.80 21.93
CA GLY A 16 -43.21 -5.74 23.05
C GLY A 16 -42.75 -7.16 22.70
N ALA A 17 -43.14 -7.65 21.52
CA ALA A 17 -42.76 -8.97 21.05
C ALA A 17 -41.24 -9.12 20.82
N ARG A 18 -40.56 -8.04 20.39
CA ARG A 18 -39.10 -8.03 20.23
C ARG A 18 -38.36 -8.09 21.57
N LEU A 19 -38.85 -7.39 22.59
CA LEU A 19 -38.25 -7.42 23.93
C LEU A 19 -38.38 -8.79 24.59
N GLU A 20 -39.54 -9.45 24.45
CA GLU A 20 -39.77 -10.78 25.01
C GLU A 20 -38.87 -11.85 24.36
N LYS A 21 -38.62 -11.75 23.05
CA LYS A 21 -37.65 -12.61 22.34
C LYS A 21 -36.21 -12.41 22.83
N ILE A 22 -35.81 -11.18 23.11
CA ILE A 22 -34.45 -10.88 23.64
C ILE A 22 -34.30 -11.46 25.05
N GLU A 23 -35.31 -11.35 25.90
CA GLU A 23 -35.31 -11.90 27.25
C GLU A 23 -35.20 -13.45 27.23
N LEU A 24 -35.98 -14.11 26.36
CA LEU A 24 -35.94 -15.57 26.20
C LEU A 24 -34.56 -16.06 25.70
N ALA A 25 -33.96 -15.34 24.76
CA ALA A 25 -32.64 -15.66 24.23
C ALA A 25 -31.53 -15.51 25.28
N LYS A 26 -31.65 -14.56 26.23
CA LYS A 26 -30.72 -14.43 27.36
C LYS A 26 -30.79 -15.63 28.32
N GLN A 27 -32.01 -16.14 28.58
CA GLN A 27 -32.19 -17.30 29.46
C GLN A 27 -31.59 -18.59 28.87
N GLN A 28 -31.68 -18.79 27.55
CA GLN A 28 -31.08 -19.96 26.90
C GLN A 28 -29.54 -19.95 26.98
N GLN A 29 -28.89 -18.79 26.86
CA GLN A 29 -27.43 -18.70 26.94
C GLN A 29 -26.88 -18.98 28.34
N GLN A 30 -27.58 -18.55 29.40
CA GLN A 30 -27.19 -18.89 30.77
C GLN A 30 -27.27 -20.39 31.07
N LYS A 31 -28.06 -21.14 30.28
CA LYS A 31 -28.21 -22.59 30.44
C LYS A 31 -27.11 -23.39 29.72
N GLU A 32 -26.50 -22.84 28.68
CA GLU A 32 -25.39 -23.48 27.94
C GLU A 32 -24.03 -23.24 28.61
N GLU A 33 -23.81 -22.13 29.31
CA GLU A 33 -22.53 -21.82 29.99
C GLU A 33 -22.27 -22.67 31.26
N THR A 34 -23.17 -23.58 31.65
CA THR A 34 -23.03 -24.40 32.87
C THR A 34 -22.81 -25.89 32.62
N SER A 35 -22.40 -26.33 31.41
CA SER A 35 -22.23 -27.77 31.10
C SER A 35 -20.89 -28.24 30.55
N ASP A 36 -19.82 -27.43 30.60
CA ASP A 36 -18.52 -27.79 30.00
C ASP A 36 -17.37 -27.84 31.02
N ASP A 37 -17.56 -28.56 32.13
CA ASP A 37 -16.49 -29.07 32.98
C ASP A 37 -16.55 -30.60 32.92
N ASP A 38 -15.81 -31.23 32.00
CA ASP A 38 -15.19 -32.57 32.18
C ASP A 38 -14.44 -32.99 30.89
N ASP A 39 -13.24 -33.55 31.10
CA ASP A 39 -12.43 -34.36 30.18
C ASP A 39 -11.63 -33.67 29.06
N ASN A 40 -10.39 -33.28 29.38
CA ASN A 40 -9.30 -33.38 28.41
C ASN A 40 -7.97 -33.74 29.12
N ASP A 41 -7.90 -34.99 29.54
CA ASP A 41 -6.65 -35.73 29.72
C ASP A 41 -6.12 -36.23 28.35
N ASP A 42 -4.83 -36.53 28.30
CA ASP A 42 -4.10 -37.28 27.26
C ASP A 42 -3.68 -36.54 25.97
N GLU A 43 -2.47 -36.67 25.42
CA GLU A 43 -1.29 -37.45 25.80
C GLU A 43 -0.02 -36.87 25.13
N GLU A 44 1.09 -37.15 25.79
CA GLU A 44 2.48 -36.81 25.54
C GLU A 44 3.14 -37.81 24.57
N LEU A 45 3.66 -37.37 23.42
CA LEU A 45 4.63 -38.18 22.66
C LEU A 45 5.63 -37.29 21.91
N VAL A 46 6.82 -37.12 22.49
CA VAL A 46 7.99 -36.53 21.82
C VAL A 46 9.04 -37.62 21.63
N GLU A 47 9.19 -38.06 20.39
CA GLU A 47 10.08 -39.14 19.96
C GLU A 47 11.55 -38.66 19.89
N LEU A 48 12.42 -39.31 20.69
CA LEU A 48 13.86 -39.09 20.74
C LEU A 48 14.54 -39.71 19.52
N VAL A 49 15.17 -38.87 18.68
CA VAL A 49 16.01 -39.30 17.55
C VAL A 49 17.47 -39.38 18.01
N GLU A 50 18.07 -40.57 17.92
CA GLU A 50 19.48 -40.84 18.19
C GLU A 50 20.41 -40.37 17.05
N PRO A 51 21.64 -39.90 17.36
CA PRO A 51 22.62 -39.51 16.35
C PRO A 51 23.48 -40.72 15.88
N GLN A 52 23.60 -40.87 14.55
CA GLN A 52 24.49 -41.84 13.90
C GLN A 52 25.89 -41.26 13.60
N PRO A 53 26.94 -42.11 13.52
CA PRO A 53 28.34 -41.69 13.55
C PRO A 53 28.93 -41.28 12.20
N GLU A 54 29.91 -40.38 12.27
CA GLU A 54 30.63 -39.75 11.18
C GLU A 54 31.50 -40.74 10.37
N GLY A 55 31.13 -40.96 9.10
CA GLY A 55 31.96 -41.61 8.08
C GLY A 55 32.29 -40.62 6.97
N LYS A 56 33.59 -40.44 6.66
CA LYS A 56 34.10 -39.53 5.62
C LYS A 56 33.50 -39.85 4.24
N SER A 57 32.74 -38.89 3.72
CA SER A 57 31.94 -38.95 2.49
C SER A 57 32.79 -38.99 1.19
N PRO A 58 32.40 -39.76 0.16
CA PRO A 58 33.01 -39.79 -1.18
C PRO A 58 32.83 -38.51 -2.02
N GLU A 59 32.27 -37.43 -1.47
CA GLU A 59 31.83 -36.23 -2.19
C GLU A 59 32.93 -35.44 -2.88
N GLU A 60 34.15 -35.40 -2.34
CA GLU A 60 35.24 -34.62 -2.96
C GLU A 60 35.66 -35.18 -4.32
N SER A 61 35.47 -36.48 -4.56
CA SER A 61 35.81 -37.12 -5.84
C SER A 61 34.77 -36.88 -6.94
N ARG A 62 33.49 -36.61 -6.60
CA ARG A 62 32.43 -36.29 -7.56
C ARG A 62 32.44 -34.82 -7.99
N ALA A 63 32.81 -33.90 -7.09
CA ALA A 63 32.87 -32.47 -7.41
C ALA A 63 33.92 -32.15 -8.49
N ALA A 64 35.09 -32.80 -8.46
CA ALA A 64 36.15 -32.59 -9.44
C ALA A 64 35.80 -33.13 -10.85
N ALA A 65 35.02 -34.21 -10.94
CA ALA A 65 34.55 -34.76 -12.22
C ALA A 65 33.46 -33.89 -12.87
N ALA A 66 32.56 -33.30 -12.07
CA ALA A 66 31.52 -32.39 -12.55
C ALA A 66 32.10 -31.10 -13.15
N ALA A 67 33.17 -30.54 -12.56
CA ALA A 67 33.79 -29.31 -13.06
C ALA A 67 34.40 -29.45 -14.46
N ARG A 68 34.98 -30.61 -14.80
CA ARG A 68 35.59 -30.86 -16.14
C ARG A 68 34.55 -31.00 -17.25
N GLY A 69 33.36 -31.55 -16.97
CA GLY A 69 32.27 -31.67 -17.94
C GLY A 69 31.68 -30.31 -18.36
N VAL A 70 31.61 -29.36 -17.43
CA VAL A 70 31.01 -28.03 -17.68
C VAL A 70 31.88 -27.16 -18.60
N ALA A 71 33.21 -27.27 -18.52
CA ALA A 71 34.12 -26.49 -19.38
C ALA A 71 33.98 -26.89 -20.86
N LYS A 72 33.91 -28.19 -21.16
CA LYS A 72 33.84 -28.70 -22.54
C LYS A 72 32.54 -28.33 -23.25
N GLY A 73 31.41 -28.27 -22.53
CA GLY A 73 30.13 -27.84 -23.08
C GLY A 73 30.05 -26.32 -23.37
N ARG A 74 30.89 -25.50 -22.74
CA ARG A 74 30.92 -24.04 -22.96
C ARG A 74 31.56 -23.69 -24.29
N GLU A 75 32.66 -24.35 -24.64
CA GLU A 75 33.38 -24.11 -25.90
C GLU A 75 32.55 -24.51 -27.12
N SER A 76 31.79 -25.61 -27.01
CA SER A 76 30.86 -26.03 -28.07
C SER A 76 29.72 -25.03 -28.26
N PHE A 77 29.13 -24.54 -27.17
CA PHE A 77 28.03 -23.58 -27.24
C PHE A 77 28.46 -22.22 -27.82
N ALA A 78 29.65 -21.73 -27.46
CA ALA A 78 30.22 -20.51 -28.03
C ALA A 78 30.45 -20.66 -29.54
N SER A 79 30.98 -21.81 -29.96
CA SER A 79 31.21 -22.13 -31.37
C SER A 79 29.92 -22.20 -32.19
N ASP A 80 28.83 -22.69 -31.60
CA ASP A 80 27.53 -22.76 -32.27
C ASP A 80 26.85 -21.40 -32.37
N LEU A 81 26.97 -20.55 -31.34
CA LEU A 81 26.49 -19.16 -31.40
C LEU A 81 27.25 -18.33 -32.44
N ALA A 82 28.54 -18.58 -32.64
CA ALA A 82 29.35 -17.88 -33.63
C ALA A 82 28.91 -18.19 -35.08
N LYS A 83 28.32 -19.37 -35.33
CA LYS A 83 27.83 -19.78 -36.65
C LYS A 83 26.48 -19.16 -37.02
N LEU A 84 25.66 -18.77 -36.04
CA LEU A 84 24.34 -18.17 -36.27
C LEU A 84 24.43 -16.83 -37.02
N LYS A 85 23.40 -16.51 -37.81
CA LYS A 85 23.29 -15.20 -38.47
C LYS A 85 22.91 -14.12 -37.46
N LYS A 86 23.22 -12.86 -37.79
CA LYS A 86 22.95 -11.72 -36.89
C LYS A 86 21.47 -11.60 -36.52
N ASP A 87 20.56 -11.93 -37.44
CA ASP A 87 19.12 -11.79 -37.19
C ASP A 87 18.57 -12.91 -36.30
N GLU A 88 19.08 -14.15 -36.43
CA GLU A 88 18.77 -15.25 -35.51
C GLU A 88 19.24 -14.95 -34.08
N LEU A 89 20.41 -14.30 -33.94
CA LEU A 89 20.88 -13.82 -32.64
C LEU A 89 19.92 -12.78 -32.06
N LYS A 90 19.50 -11.79 -32.87
CA LYS A 90 18.54 -10.76 -32.43
C LYS A 90 17.20 -11.35 -31.98
N GLU A 91 16.72 -12.39 -32.63
CA GLU A 91 15.50 -13.10 -32.23
C GLU A 91 15.65 -13.76 -30.87
N LYS A 92 16.77 -14.45 -30.62
CA LYS A 92 17.10 -14.97 -29.28
C LYS A 92 17.19 -13.86 -28.22
N PHE A 93 17.74 -12.69 -28.56
CA PHE A 93 17.75 -11.52 -27.67
C PHE A 93 16.35 -11.03 -27.31
N ARG A 94 15.42 -11.00 -28.27
CA ARG A 94 14.02 -10.62 -28.02
C ARG A 94 13.33 -11.63 -27.11
N GLY A 95 13.54 -12.92 -27.32
CA GLY A 95 13.01 -13.97 -26.45
C GLY A 95 13.53 -13.90 -25.01
N LEU A 96 14.77 -13.44 -24.83
CA LEU A 96 15.39 -13.24 -23.50
C LEU A 96 15.11 -11.84 -22.89
N GLY A 97 14.36 -10.97 -23.56
CA GLY A 97 14.12 -9.60 -23.09
C GLY A 97 15.36 -8.69 -23.06
N LEU A 98 16.42 -9.06 -23.77
CA LEU A 98 17.69 -8.34 -23.78
C LEU A 98 17.76 -7.32 -24.93
N LYS A 99 18.55 -6.25 -24.74
CA LYS A 99 18.70 -5.17 -25.74
C LYS A 99 19.33 -5.69 -27.05
N VAL A 100 18.65 -5.46 -28.17
CA VAL A 100 18.91 -6.04 -29.51
C VAL A 100 19.95 -5.24 -30.35
N GLY A 101 20.72 -4.35 -29.71
CA GLY A 101 21.72 -3.49 -30.39
C GLY A 101 23.15 -4.01 -30.27
N GLY A 102 23.94 -3.89 -31.34
CA GLY A 102 25.38 -4.16 -31.33
C GLY A 102 25.93 -4.87 -32.58
N ASN A 103 27.24 -5.08 -32.56
CA ASN A 103 27.94 -5.96 -33.50
C ASN A 103 27.71 -7.43 -33.15
N LYS A 104 27.94 -8.34 -34.11
CA LYS A 104 27.67 -9.78 -33.92
C LYS A 104 28.46 -10.36 -32.73
N THR A 105 29.70 -9.92 -32.55
CA THR A 105 30.57 -10.30 -31.43
C THR A 105 29.99 -9.86 -30.08
N GLU A 106 29.55 -8.61 -29.96
CA GLU A 106 28.92 -8.07 -28.75
C GLU A 106 27.63 -8.81 -28.38
N LEU A 107 26.85 -9.24 -29.38
CA LEU A 107 25.65 -10.05 -29.17
C LEU A 107 26.01 -11.45 -28.64
N VAL A 108 27.04 -12.09 -29.18
CA VAL A 108 27.50 -13.41 -28.72
C VAL A 108 28.05 -13.32 -27.29
N GLU A 109 28.90 -12.34 -26.99
CA GLU A 109 29.45 -12.12 -25.63
C GLU A 109 28.34 -11.86 -24.60
N ARG A 110 27.32 -11.07 -24.96
CA ARG A 110 26.22 -10.74 -24.05
C ARG A 110 25.30 -11.95 -23.78
N ILE A 111 25.11 -12.87 -24.74
CA ILE A 111 24.41 -14.15 -24.48
C ILE A 111 25.24 -15.04 -23.55
N MET A 112 26.56 -15.15 -23.79
CA MET A 112 27.43 -15.94 -22.93
C MET A 112 27.47 -15.39 -21.49
N GLY A 113 27.50 -14.06 -21.35
CA GLY A 113 27.41 -13.39 -20.05
C GLY A 113 26.10 -13.69 -19.31
N HIS A 114 24.97 -13.59 -20.01
CA HIS A 114 23.65 -13.84 -19.41
C HIS A 114 23.47 -15.31 -18.97
N ALA A 115 23.95 -16.26 -19.78
CA ALA A 115 23.91 -17.68 -19.44
C ALA A 115 24.74 -18.02 -18.19
N ASN A 116 25.82 -17.27 -17.94
CA ASN A 116 26.63 -17.42 -16.73
C ASN A 116 25.96 -16.81 -15.50
N THR A 117 25.32 -15.64 -15.63
CA THR A 117 24.59 -15.01 -14.51
C THR A 117 23.33 -15.76 -14.13
N ALA A 118 22.58 -16.30 -15.10
CA ALA A 118 21.34 -17.04 -14.84
C ALA A 118 21.56 -18.38 -14.12
N ARG A 119 22.79 -18.93 -14.16
CA ARG A 119 23.14 -20.21 -13.52
C ARG A 119 23.80 -20.05 -12.16
N ALA A 120 24.25 -18.84 -11.83
CA ALA A 120 24.94 -18.53 -10.57
C ALA A 120 23.98 -18.18 -9.42
N GLU A 121 22.67 -18.13 -9.66
CA GLU A 121 21.68 -17.76 -8.66
C GLU A 121 20.46 -18.70 -8.73
N PRO A 122 20.43 -19.76 -7.91
CA PRO A 122 19.21 -20.19 -7.27
C PRO A 122 19.34 -19.88 -5.78
N ASN A 123 18.41 -19.07 -5.28
CA ASN A 123 18.18 -18.83 -3.85
C ASN A 123 18.93 -17.66 -3.20
N ARG A 124 18.67 -16.44 -3.67
CA ARG A 124 18.77 -15.25 -2.83
C ARG A 124 17.55 -14.35 -2.98
N GLU A 125 16.46 -14.74 -2.32
CA GLU A 125 15.46 -13.80 -1.81
C GLU A 125 16.10 -12.90 -0.73
N GLU A 126 17.06 -12.07 -1.11
CA GLU A 126 17.40 -10.87 -0.34
C GLU A 126 17.48 -9.72 -1.31
N ARG A 127 16.38 -8.97 -1.33
CA ARG A 127 16.26 -7.65 -1.89
C ARG A 127 17.17 -6.72 -1.08
N VAL A 128 18.47 -6.76 -1.35
CA VAL A 128 19.45 -5.81 -0.82
C VAL A 128 19.33 -4.54 -1.64
N ASP A 129 18.80 -3.51 -0.99
CA ASP A 129 18.69 -2.16 -1.49
C ASP A 129 20.07 -1.65 -1.95
N LYS A 130 20.24 -1.55 -3.27
CA LYS A 130 21.36 -0.86 -3.91
C LYS A 130 21.18 0.66 -3.77
N SER A 131 21.24 1.17 -2.54
CA SER A 131 21.50 2.58 -2.28
C SER A 131 22.99 2.82 -2.46
N GLY A 132 23.37 3.21 -3.68
CA GLY A 132 24.73 3.62 -4.01
C GLY A 132 25.18 4.77 -3.10
N SER A 133 26.19 4.46 -2.29
CA SER A 133 27.04 5.42 -1.60
C SER A 133 27.58 6.42 -2.62
N THR A 134 27.05 7.65 -2.58
CA THR A 134 27.61 8.79 -3.30
C THR A 134 28.50 9.51 -2.30
N GLU A 135 29.79 9.49 -2.59
CA GLU A 135 30.87 10.08 -1.80
C GLU A 135 30.55 11.51 -1.36
N MET A 136 30.78 11.76 -0.08
CA MET A 136 30.72 13.07 0.54
C MET A 136 31.87 13.95 0.03
N LYS A 137 31.54 14.91 -0.83
CA LYS A 137 32.38 16.08 -1.09
C LYS A 137 31.89 17.26 -0.27
N GLU A 138 32.52 17.38 0.89
CA GLU A 138 33.20 18.59 1.37
C GLU A 138 32.39 19.90 1.35
N GLU A 139 31.86 20.18 2.54
CA GLU A 139 31.23 21.41 2.97
C GLU A 139 32.16 22.62 2.78
N THR A 140 31.84 23.49 1.83
CA THR A 140 32.34 24.86 1.85
C THR A 140 31.21 25.85 1.52
N LYS A 141 30.79 26.55 2.57
CA LYS A 141 30.20 27.91 2.55
C LYS A 141 28.82 28.06 1.88
N LEU A 142 27.79 27.61 2.61
CA LEU A 142 26.36 27.84 2.37
C LEU A 142 25.98 29.28 2.69
N GLU A 143 26.23 30.21 1.77
CA GLU A 143 25.33 31.36 1.63
C GLU A 143 24.21 30.89 0.71
N ASP A 144 22.99 30.79 1.26
CA ASP A 144 21.77 30.36 0.59
C ASP A 144 21.42 31.32 -0.56
N LYS A 145 22.14 31.18 -1.69
CA LYS A 145 21.60 31.56 -2.98
C LYS A 145 20.41 30.64 -3.18
N GLU A 146 19.23 31.09 -2.77
CA GLU A 146 17.95 30.45 -3.07
C GLU A 146 17.93 30.16 -4.57
N SER A 147 18.36 28.96 -4.93
CA SER A 147 18.49 28.57 -6.32
C SER A 147 17.09 28.62 -6.87
N GLN A 148 16.86 29.46 -7.88
CA GLN A 148 15.53 29.63 -8.46
C GLN A 148 14.91 28.26 -8.68
N PRO A 149 13.72 28.00 -8.12
CA PRO A 149 13.15 26.66 -8.14
C PRO A 149 12.99 26.20 -9.58
N LYS A 150 13.40 24.97 -9.87
CA LYS A 150 13.22 24.39 -11.20
C LYS A 150 11.72 24.23 -11.46
N TRP A 151 11.21 24.75 -12.58
CA TRP A 151 9.79 24.66 -12.93
C TRP A 151 9.19 23.25 -12.84
N GLY A 152 9.98 22.21 -13.11
CA GLY A 152 9.51 20.84 -13.07
C GLY A 152 9.03 20.39 -11.69
N THR A 153 9.57 20.97 -10.62
CA THR A 153 9.33 20.64 -9.21
C THR A 153 8.75 21.82 -8.43
N SER A 154 8.34 22.89 -9.12
CA SER A 154 7.83 24.08 -8.46
C SER A 154 6.35 23.96 -8.11
N SER A 155 5.97 24.56 -6.99
CA SER A 155 4.57 24.69 -6.56
C SER A 155 3.70 25.40 -7.60
N ALA A 156 4.25 26.39 -8.32
CA ALA A 156 3.58 27.09 -9.41
C ALA A 156 3.03 26.15 -10.49
N ARG A 157 3.78 25.11 -10.84
CA ARG A 157 3.35 24.10 -11.82
C ARG A 157 2.13 23.33 -11.32
N ASP A 158 2.12 22.97 -10.04
CA ASP A 158 1.02 22.21 -9.44
C ASP A 158 -0.24 23.04 -9.29
N VAL A 159 -0.11 24.33 -8.95
CA VAL A 159 -1.24 25.27 -8.94
C VAL A 159 -1.84 25.41 -10.34
N LEU A 160 -1.00 25.59 -11.37
CA LEU A 160 -1.47 25.67 -12.75
C LEU A 160 -2.17 24.38 -13.19
N TYR A 161 -1.63 23.23 -12.78
CA TYR A 161 -2.23 21.93 -13.06
C TYR A 161 -3.61 21.76 -12.38
N LYS A 162 -3.75 22.19 -11.12
CA LYS A 162 -5.04 22.18 -10.39
C LYS A 162 -6.08 23.08 -11.06
N LEU A 163 -5.72 24.32 -11.40
CA LEU A 163 -6.63 25.25 -12.08
C LEU A 163 -7.16 24.73 -13.43
N LEU A 164 -6.36 23.94 -14.14
CA LEU A 164 -6.78 23.26 -15.38
C LEU A 164 -7.67 22.03 -15.12
N LEU A 165 -7.46 21.32 -14.00
CA LEU A 165 -8.33 20.22 -13.60
C LEU A 165 -9.70 20.74 -13.15
N ASP A 166 -9.71 21.82 -12.36
CA ASP A 166 -10.91 22.47 -11.85
C ASP A 166 -11.72 23.19 -12.95
N GLY A 167 -11.17 23.30 -14.16
CA GLY A 167 -11.83 23.95 -15.30
C GLY A 167 -11.88 25.48 -15.22
N VAL A 168 -11.17 26.09 -14.26
CA VAL A 168 -11.07 27.55 -14.10
C VAL A 168 -10.39 28.19 -15.32
N ILE A 169 -9.34 27.53 -15.83
CA ILE A 169 -8.67 27.93 -17.06
C ILE A 169 -9.28 27.14 -18.22
N PRO A 170 -9.87 27.80 -19.23
CA PRO A 170 -10.48 27.11 -20.34
C PRO A 170 -9.43 26.52 -21.30
N ASP A 171 -9.91 25.68 -22.21
CA ASP A 171 -9.10 25.02 -23.22
C ASP A 171 -8.38 25.99 -24.17
N ARG A 172 -7.47 25.43 -24.96
CA ARG A 172 -6.51 26.16 -25.79
C ARG A 172 -7.15 27.24 -26.67
N ASP A 173 -8.33 26.99 -27.21
CA ASP A 173 -8.95 27.83 -28.24
C ASP A 173 -9.71 29.02 -27.64
N LYS A 174 -9.98 29.01 -26.33
CA LYS A 174 -10.83 30.02 -25.68
C LYS A 174 -10.05 31.15 -25.01
N MET A 175 -8.80 30.91 -24.61
CA MET A 175 -8.03 31.92 -23.86
C MET A 175 -6.54 31.86 -24.18
N GLU A 176 -5.99 33.03 -24.53
CA GLU A 176 -4.58 33.18 -24.82
C GLU A 176 -3.71 32.96 -23.58
N PRO A 177 -2.50 32.40 -23.72
CA PRO A 177 -1.61 32.17 -22.59
C PRO A 177 -1.24 33.43 -21.81
N LYS A 178 -1.25 34.61 -22.45
CA LYS A 178 -0.99 35.90 -21.80
C LYS A 178 -2.09 36.24 -20.80
N ASP A 179 -3.35 36.16 -21.22
CA ASP A 179 -4.50 36.43 -20.38
C ASP A 179 -4.59 35.47 -19.19
N VAL A 180 -4.28 34.18 -19.42
CA VAL A 180 -4.21 33.18 -18.34
C VAL A 180 -3.19 33.58 -17.29
N PHE A 181 -2.01 34.04 -17.73
CA PHE A 181 -0.95 34.44 -16.82
C PHE A 181 -1.32 35.68 -16.01
N GLU A 182 -1.86 36.71 -16.67
CA GLU A 182 -2.26 37.97 -16.02
C GLU A 182 -3.39 37.76 -15.01
N LYS A 183 -4.43 37.00 -15.37
CA LYS A 183 -5.60 36.79 -14.52
C LYS A 183 -5.34 35.82 -13.36
N HIS A 184 -4.65 34.70 -13.61
CA HIS A 184 -4.58 33.60 -12.64
C HIS A 184 -3.21 33.42 -11.97
N CYS A 185 -2.12 33.90 -12.58
CA CYS A 185 -0.76 33.63 -12.10
C CYS A 185 -0.06 34.86 -11.50
N LYS A 186 -0.26 36.07 -12.05
CA LYS A 186 0.51 37.28 -11.69
C LYS A 186 0.47 37.65 -10.21
N HIS A 187 -0.68 37.45 -9.55
CA HIS A 187 -0.91 37.86 -8.16
C HIS A 187 -0.63 36.74 -7.14
N ARG A 188 -0.25 35.54 -7.58
CA ARG A 188 -0.10 34.38 -6.71
C ARG A 188 1.34 34.27 -6.18
N PRO A 189 1.53 34.04 -4.86
CA PRO A 189 2.86 33.98 -4.25
C PRO A 189 3.71 32.82 -4.81
N GLU A 190 3.09 31.74 -5.26
CA GLU A 190 3.78 30.58 -5.85
C GLU A 190 4.52 30.93 -7.16
N PHE A 191 4.08 32.00 -7.84
CA PHE A 191 4.67 32.47 -9.10
C PHE A 191 5.70 33.60 -8.90
N LYS A 192 6.08 33.93 -7.66
CA LYS A 192 7.06 35.01 -7.35
C LYS A 192 8.36 34.89 -8.14
N TYR A 193 8.90 33.68 -8.28
CA TYR A 193 10.15 33.41 -9.00
C TYR A 193 9.98 33.28 -10.52
N PHE A 194 8.76 33.45 -11.03
CA PHE A 194 8.34 33.11 -12.40
C PHE A 194 7.53 34.23 -13.07
N GLN A 195 7.77 35.48 -12.68
CA GLN A 195 7.00 36.64 -13.16
C GLN A 195 7.28 36.98 -14.63
N ASP A 196 8.43 36.58 -15.17
CA ASP A 196 8.84 36.88 -16.54
C ASP A 196 8.15 35.98 -17.57
N TYR A 197 7.02 36.45 -18.09
CA TYR A 197 6.23 35.74 -19.11
C TYR A 197 7.10 35.28 -20.32
N LYS A 198 7.92 36.18 -20.86
CA LYS A 198 8.74 35.93 -22.05
C LYS A 198 10.01 35.13 -21.73
N GLY A 199 10.65 35.41 -20.59
CA GLY A 199 11.86 34.71 -20.15
C GLY A 199 11.60 33.23 -19.83
N MET A 200 10.41 32.93 -19.30
CA MET A 200 10.07 31.57 -18.87
C MET A 200 9.51 30.67 -19.98
N LYS A 201 9.18 31.24 -21.14
CA LYS A 201 8.36 30.57 -22.18
C LYS A 201 7.06 30.02 -21.59
N PHE A 202 6.31 30.87 -20.86
CA PHE A 202 5.10 30.44 -20.15
C PHE A 202 4.09 29.72 -21.06
N ALA A 203 3.91 30.20 -22.29
CA ALA A 203 3.04 29.57 -23.28
C ALA A 203 3.39 28.09 -23.52
N ASP A 204 4.68 27.74 -23.64
CA ASP A 204 5.13 26.36 -23.81
C ASP A 204 4.81 25.51 -22.58
N LYS A 205 4.99 26.07 -21.38
CA LYS A 205 4.71 25.37 -20.12
C LYS A 205 3.21 25.15 -19.94
N LEU A 206 2.38 26.14 -20.23
CA LEU A 206 0.92 26.03 -20.20
C LEU A 206 0.45 24.97 -21.19
N ASN A 207 0.92 25.01 -22.44
CA ASN A 207 0.55 24.03 -23.47
C ASN A 207 0.99 22.60 -23.09
N LYS A 208 2.19 22.42 -22.52
CA LYS A 208 2.63 21.12 -22.00
C LYS A 208 1.75 20.63 -20.84
N THR A 209 1.28 21.54 -20.00
CA THR A 209 0.40 21.21 -18.86
C THR A 209 -1.00 20.84 -19.36
N ARG A 210 -1.56 21.60 -20.32
CA ARG A 210 -2.82 21.27 -21.02
C ARG A 210 -2.77 19.87 -21.64
N LYS A 211 -1.75 19.58 -22.45
CA LYS A 211 -1.55 18.23 -23.04
C LYS A 211 -1.45 17.13 -21.98
N ARG A 212 -0.81 17.41 -20.84
CA ARG A 212 -0.70 16.45 -19.72
C ARG A 212 -2.08 16.19 -19.08
N VAL A 213 -2.87 17.24 -18.87
CA VAL A 213 -4.23 17.13 -18.32
C VAL A 213 -5.11 16.35 -19.29
N GLU A 214 -5.13 16.72 -20.56
CA GLU A 214 -5.87 16.03 -21.62
C GLU A 214 -5.52 14.55 -21.70
N LYS A 215 -4.22 14.20 -21.77
CA LYS A 215 -3.78 12.79 -21.78
C LYS A 215 -4.26 12.03 -20.54
N LYS A 216 -4.26 12.66 -19.36
CA LYS A 216 -4.77 12.00 -18.14
C LYS A 216 -6.28 11.88 -18.14
N LYS A 217 -7.02 12.87 -18.65
CA LYS A 217 -8.48 12.81 -18.79
C LYS A 217 -8.86 11.67 -19.73
N ASN A 218 -8.28 11.63 -20.93
CA ASN A 218 -8.54 10.57 -21.89
C ASN A 218 -8.22 9.19 -21.31
N ARG A 219 -7.05 9.02 -20.67
CA ARG A 219 -6.72 7.77 -19.99
C ARG A 219 -7.71 7.44 -18.88
N SER A 220 -8.14 8.42 -18.08
CA SER A 220 -9.13 8.19 -17.02
C SER A 220 -10.49 7.79 -17.58
N THR A 221 -10.89 8.35 -18.73
CA THR A 221 -12.12 7.97 -19.42
C THR A 221 -12.01 6.55 -20.00
N GLU A 222 -10.91 6.23 -20.68
CA GLU A 222 -10.63 4.87 -21.16
C GLU A 222 -10.61 3.86 -20.00
N ASP A 223 -9.90 4.17 -18.91
CA ASP A 223 -9.83 3.30 -17.73
C ASP A 223 -11.23 3.12 -17.09
N ASP A 224 -12.08 4.14 -17.08
CA ASP A 224 -13.46 4.06 -16.59
C ASP A 224 -14.37 3.26 -17.53
N GLU A 225 -14.24 3.44 -18.84
CA GLU A 225 -14.95 2.64 -19.85
C GLU A 225 -14.58 1.16 -19.77
N PHE A 226 -13.29 0.84 -19.64
CA PHE A 226 -12.83 -0.53 -19.43
C PHE A 226 -13.34 -1.10 -18.11
N TYR A 227 -13.33 -0.30 -17.04
CA TYR A 227 -13.86 -0.74 -15.76
C TYR A 227 -15.37 -1.01 -15.82
N GLN A 228 -16.17 -0.14 -16.45
CA GLN A 228 -17.61 -0.34 -16.63
C GLN A 228 -17.89 -1.56 -17.51
N HIS A 229 -17.13 -1.74 -18.59
CA HIS A 229 -17.20 -2.93 -19.43
C HIS A 229 -16.94 -4.21 -18.62
N ASP A 230 -15.88 -4.24 -17.81
CA ASP A 230 -15.55 -5.38 -16.98
C ASP A 230 -16.61 -5.63 -15.90
N ARG A 231 -17.23 -4.58 -15.34
CA ARG A 231 -18.37 -4.71 -14.44
C ARG A 231 -19.61 -5.26 -15.11
N ASN A 232 -19.82 -4.99 -16.40
CA ASN A 232 -20.92 -5.56 -17.17
C ASN A 232 -20.69 -7.05 -17.48
N ILE A 233 -19.44 -7.47 -17.74
CA ILE A 233 -19.09 -8.89 -17.94
C ILE A 233 -19.10 -9.65 -16.62
N PHE A 234 -18.57 -9.05 -15.56
CA PHE A 234 -18.43 -9.62 -14.23
C PHE A 234 -19.23 -8.78 -13.23
N PRO A 235 -20.57 -8.93 -13.21
CA PRO A 235 -21.41 -8.22 -12.25
C PRO A 235 -20.97 -8.53 -10.82
N GLU A 236 -21.28 -7.61 -9.91
CA GLU A 236 -21.01 -7.81 -8.49
C GLU A 236 -21.68 -9.09 -8.00
N ARG A 237 -20.91 -9.92 -7.31
CA ARG A 237 -21.47 -11.11 -6.68
C ARG A 237 -22.40 -10.65 -5.58
N THR A 238 -23.67 -11.03 -5.67
CA THR A 238 -24.64 -10.73 -4.62
C THR A 238 -24.41 -11.62 -3.39
N GLN A 239 -23.93 -12.85 -3.61
CA GLN A 239 -23.73 -13.85 -2.59
C GLN A 239 -22.26 -14.32 -2.56
N ASP A 240 -21.81 -14.65 -1.37
CA ASP A 240 -20.50 -15.24 -1.09
C ASP A 240 -20.50 -16.75 -1.39
N THR A 241 -19.35 -17.41 -1.29
CA THR A 241 -19.22 -18.87 -1.47
C THR A 241 -20.08 -19.69 -0.50
N HIS A 242 -20.48 -19.08 0.63
CA HIS A 242 -21.33 -19.69 1.65
C HIS A 242 -22.83 -19.39 1.45
N GLY A 243 -23.21 -18.71 0.36
CA GLY A 243 -24.60 -18.34 0.06
C GLY A 243 -25.12 -17.12 0.83
N GLU A 244 -24.34 -16.60 1.78
CA GLU A 244 -24.66 -15.35 2.49
C GLU A 244 -24.48 -14.13 1.58
N PRO A 245 -25.21 -13.02 1.80
CA PRO A 245 -24.99 -11.79 1.07
C PRO A 245 -23.54 -11.29 1.22
N VAL A 246 -23.02 -10.58 0.21
CA VAL A 246 -21.71 -9.94 0.32
C VAL A 246 -21.75 -8.85 1.38
N TRP A 247 -20.76 -8.83 2.27
CA TRP A 247 -20.70 -7.86 3.37
C TRP A 247 -20.39 -6.43 2.89
N ALA A 248 -19.50 -6.30 1.90
CA ALA A 248 -19.07 -5.00 1.41
C ALA A 248 -20.22 -4.29 0.68
N GLY A 249 -20.57 -3.09 1.14
CA GLY A 249 -21.68 -2.31 0.59
C GLY A 249 -23.07 -2.76 1.04
N SER A 250 -23.17 -3.67 2.01
CA SER A 250 -24.46 -4.07 2.55
C SER A 250 -24.99 -3.07 3.59
N LYS A 251 -26.32 -3.08 3.80
CA LYS A 251 -26.96 -2.28 4.85
C LYS A 251 -26.41 -2.60 6.23
N ALA A 252 -26.08 -3.87 6.50
CA ALA A 252 -25.48 -4.30 7.75
C ALA A 252 -24.12 -3.62 7.99
N GLN A 253 -23.29 -3.46 6.95
CA GLN A 253 -22.02 -2.74 7.09
C GLN A 253 -22.24 -1.27 7.44
N ASP A 254 -23.13 -0.57 6.74
CA ASP A 254 -23.42 0.85 6.99
C ASP A 254 -23.99 1.09 8.40
N LEU A 255 -24.90 0.21 8.83
CA LEU A 255 -25.50 0.24 10.17
C LEU A 255 -24.44 -0.01 11.24
N LEU A 256 -23.54 -0.99 11.02
CA LEU A 256 -22.45 -1.25 11.96
C LEU A 256 -21.48 -0.08 12.07
N LEU A 257 -21.15 0.57 10.94
CA LEU A 257 -20.30 1.77 10.93
C LEU A 257 -20.94 2.91 11.75
N LYS A 258 -22.25 3.13 11.62
CA LYS A 258 -23.00 4.10 12.43
C LYS A 258 -22.96 3.76 13.92
N ASP A 259 -23.17 2.50 14.29
CA ASP A 259 -23.12 2.07 15.70
C ASP A 259 -21.71 2.19 16.29
N LEU A 260 -20.68 1.91 15.49
CA LEU A 260 -19.28 2.12 15.85
C LEU A 260 -18.91 3.60 16.00
N ASP A 261 -19.60 4.51 15.32
CA ASP A 261 -19.37 5.96 15.41
C ASP A 261 -20.17 6.60 16.57
N GLN A 262 -21.33 6.04 16.89
CA GLN A 262 -22.18 6.48 18.01
C GLN A 262 -21.69 5.97 19.39
N GLU A 263 -20.64 5.15 19.43
CA GLU A 263 -20.14 4.50 20.65
C GLU A 263 -21.21 3.69 21.42
N THR A 264 -22.36 3.39 20.79
CA THR A 264 -23.44 2.57 21.36
C THR A 264 -22.97 1.15 21.64
N LEU A 265 -21.82 0.77 21.08
CA LEU A 265 -21.13 -0.51 21.29
C LEU A 265 -20.29 -0.56 22.56
N ASN A 266 -20.14 0.53 23.31
CA ASN A 266 -19.39 0.53 24.56
C ASN A 266 -20.09 -0.34 25.61
N GLY A 267 -19.75 -1.62 25.64
CA GLY A 267 -20.20 -2.61 26.61
C GLY A 267 -21.04 -3.75 26.03
N LEU A 268 -21.55 -3.64 24.80
CA LEU A 268 -22.30 -4.73 24.16
C LEU A 268 -21.35 -5.77 23.56
N LYS A 269 -21.58 -7.04 23.89
CA LYS A 269 -20.86 -8.14 23.23
C LYS A 269 -21.34 -8.25 21.77
N PRO A 270 -20.48 -8.63 20.82
CA PRO A 270 -20.88 -8.84 19.43
C PRO A 270 -22.13 -9.71 19.22
N ARG A 271 -22.31 -10.75 20.06
CA ARG A 271 -23.51 -11.62 20.04
C ARG A 271 -24.79 -10.86 20.40
N GLN A 272 -24.71 -9.94 21.34
CA GLN A 272 -25.86 -9.10 21.73
C GLN A 272 -26.18 -8.12 20.61
N LEU A 273 -25.16 -7.47 20.04
CA LEU A 273 -25.34 -6.54 18.92
C LEU A 273 -25.99 -7.23 17.72
N HIS A 274 -25.57 -8.45 17.39
CA HIS A 274 -26.11 -9.23 16.27
C HIS A 274 -27.63 -9.42 16.35
N VAL A 275 -28.18 -9.58 17.55
CA VAL A 275 -29.62 -9.80 17.77
C VAL A 275 -30.42 -8.49 17.76
N THR A 276 -29.77 -7.32 17.84
CA THR A 276 -30.48 -6.03 17.92
C THR A 276 -31.17 -5.61 16.63
N ARG A 277 -30.67 -6.04 15.47
CA ARG A 277 -31.14 -5.61 14.15
C ARG A 277 -31.29 -6.79 13.21
N ASP A 278 -32.36 -6.79 12.43
CA ASP A 278 -32.67 -7.89 11.51
C ASP A 278 -31.65 -7.98 10.37
N GLU A 279 -31.08 -6.84 9.93
CA GLU A 279 -30.05 -6.80 8.89
C GLU A 279 -28.77 -7.51 9.30
N TYR A 280 -28.49 -7.60 10.60
CA TYR A 280 -27.33 -8.35 11.10
C TYR A 280 -27.57 -9.86 11.07
N LEU A 281 -28.82 -10.28 11.27
CA LEU A 281 -29.22 -11.69 11.27
C LEU A 281 -29.10 -12.34 9.88
N GLU A 282 -29.02 -11.55 8.80
CA GLU A 282 -28.72 -12.05 7.45
C GLU A 282 -27.32 -12.70 7.33
N TYR A 283 -26.43 -12.39 8.27
CA TYR A 283 -25.08 -12.91 8.35
C TYR A 283 -24.94 -13.87 9.51
N SER A 284 -24.14 -14.92 9.35
CA SER A 284 -23.75 -15.77 10.47
C SER A 284 -23.06 -14.96 11.58
N LEU A 285 -23.31 -15.38 12.83
CA LEU A 285 -22.75 -14.73 14.01
C LEU A 285 -21.21 -14.64 13.93
N ASP A 286 -20.55 -15.70 13.49
CA ASP A 286 -19.09 -15.72 13.37
C ASP A 286 -18.56 -14.68 12.36
N LYS A 287 -19.17 -14.63 11.17
CA LYS A 287 -18.81 -13.63 10.15
C LYS A 287 -19.04 -12.21 10.65
N PHE A 288 -20.18 -11.96 11.30
CA PHE A 288 -20.49 -10.65 11.88
C PHE A 288 -19.47 -10.24 12.95
N ARG A 289 -19.10 -11.15 13.87
CA ARG A 289 -18.04 -10.93 14.88
C ARG A 289 -16.72 -10.55 14.23
N ASN A 290 -16.31 -11.31 13.22
CA ASN A 290 -15.07 -11.06 12.49
C ASN A 290 -15.07 -9.68 11.81
N LYS A 291 -16.22 -9.23 11.29
CA LYS A 291 -16.36 -7.89 10.70
C LYS A 291 -16.26 -6.76 11.73
N ILE A 292 -16.87 -6.91 12.90
CA ILE A 292 -16.68 -5.95 14.01
C ILE A 292 -15.20 -5.82 14.37
N TYR A 293 -14.47 -6.93 14.45
CA TYR A 293 -13.05 -6.90 14.77
C TYR A 293 -12.20 -6.26 13.67
N GLN A 294 -12.49 -6.53 12.40
CA GLN A 294 -11.83 -5.90 11.25
C GLN A 294 -12.02 -4.38 11.28
N GLU A 295 -13.24 -3.90 11.46
CA GLU A 295 -13.54 -2.47 11.50
C GLU A 295 -12.87 -1.77 12.69
N ASN A 296 -12.90 -2.38 13.88
CA ASN A 296 -12.18 -1.88 15.05
C ASN A 296 -10.67 -1.84 14.85
N LYS A 297 -10.11 -2.85 14.19
CA LYS A 297 -8.68 -2.88 13.83
C LYS A 297 -8.36 -1.76 12.86
N TRP A 298 -9.18 -1.54 11.82
CA TRP A 298 -8.99 -0.47 10.86
C TRP A 298 -9.09 0.92 11.50
N LYS A 299 -10.01 1.11 12.46
CA LYS A 299 -10.06 2.35 13.27
C LYS A 299 -8.76 2.58 14.04
N LYS A 300 -8.17 1.55 14.64
CA LYS A 300 -6.88 1.63 15.36
C LYS A 300 -5.67 1.85 14.43
N ASP A 301 -5.67 1.21 13.27
CA ASP A 301 -4.54 1.18 12.34
C ASP A 301 -4.56 2.33 11.31
N LYS A 302 -5.64 3.11 11.20
CA LYS A 302 -5.74 4.26 10.29
C LYS A 302 -4.51 5.18 10.46
N PRO A 303 -3.74 5.49 9.39
CA PRO A 303 -2.41 6.14 9.45
C PRO A 303 -2.30 7.51 10.16
N GLY A 304 -3.38 8.12 10.62
CA GLY A 304 -3.36 9.34 11.44
C GLY A 304 -3.46 9.10 12.94
N TRP A 305 -4.11 8.02 13.39
CA TRP A 305 -4.39 7.77 14.80
C TRP A 305 -3.17 7.23 15.56
N ASN A 306 -2.48 6.24 14.97
CA ASN A 306 -1.34 5.61 15.62
C ASN A 306 -0.03 6.40 15.40
N TRP A 307 0.09 7.20 14.33
CA TRP A 307 1.27 8.04 14.10
C TRP A 307 1.39 9.16 15.15
N GLY A 308 0.28 9.80 15.52
CA GLY A 308 0.25 10.81 16.59
C GLY A 308 0.67 10.24 17.96
N LEU A 309 0.13 9.08 18.35
CA LEU A 309 0.47 8.41 19.60
C LEU A 309 1.91 7.88 19.62
N LYS A 310 2.38 7.28 18.52
CA LYS A 310 3.78 6.85 18.36
C LYS A 310 4.74 8.05 18.41
N MET A 311 4.38 9.17 17.79
CA MET A 311 5.18 10.41 17.85
C MET A 311 5.20 11.01 19.27
N GLN A 312 4.07 10.99 19.98
CA GLN A 312 4.02 11.43 21.38
C GLN A 312 4.86 10.53 22.30
N ARG A 313 4.77 9.20 22.15
CA ARG A 313 5.62 8.24 22.89
C ARG A 313 7.11 8.39 22.54
N ALA A 314 7.44 8.60 21.27
CA ALA A 314 8.81 8.85 20.84
C ALA A 314 9.35 10.18 21.40
N ARG A 315 8.50 11.22 21.52
CA ARG A 315 8.85 12.50 22.17
C ARG A 315 9.01 12.34 23.68
N SER A 316 8.18 11.54 24.36
CA SER A 316 8.31 11.30 25.80
C SER A 316 9.54 10.46 26.14
N LEU A 317 9.91 9.49 25.30
CA LEU A 317 11.14 8.70 25.45
C LEU A 317 12.42 9.51 25.16
N LYS A 318 12.30 10.58 24.35
CA LYS A 318 13.40 11.53 24.10
C LYS A 318 13.48 12.66 25.11
N LYS A 319 12.63 12.72 26.14
CA LYS A 319 12.92 13.62 27.26
C LYS A 319 14.22 13.11 27.89
N PRO A 320 15.33 13.87 27.83
CA PRO A 320 16.54 13.47 28.53
C PRO A 320 16.12 13.23 29.97
N ARG A 321 16.40 12.03 30.47
CA ARG A 321 16.24 11.68 31.88
C ARG A 321 16.92 12.81 32.63
N ALA A 322 16.15 13.69 33.27
CA ALA A 322 16.69 14.86 33.95
C ALA A 322 17.79 14.33 34.86
N SER A 323 19.03 14.60 34.49
CA SER A 323 20.20 14.18 35.22
C SER A 323 20.01 14.74 36.62
N SER A 324 19.76 13.85 37.59
CA SER A 324 19.52 14.17 39.00
C SER A 324 20.79 14.71 39.69
N THR A 325 21.71 15.28 38.94
CA THR A 325 23.05 15.67 39.36
C THR A 325 23.11 17.06 39.99
N SER A 326 21.96 17.66 40.34
CA SER A 326 21.89 19.01 40.90
C SER A 326 21.29 19.09 42.32
N GLN A 327 21.38 18.01 43.10
CA GLN A 327 21.19 18.10 44.57
C GLN A 327 22.44 17.73 45.37
N GLU A 328 23.42 16.99 44.83
CA GLU A 328 24.68 16.72 45.56
C GLU A 328 25.75 17.81 45.39
N GLN A 329 25.69 18.66 44.36
CA GLN A 329 26.66 19.77 44.24
C GLN A 329 26.32 21.01 45.07
N VAL A 330 25.10 21.14 45.61
CA VAL A 330 24.78 22.25 46.53
C VAL A 330 25.27 21.97 47.95
N LEU A 331 25.40 20.69 48.36
CA LEU A 331 25.97 20.34 49.67
C LEU A 331 27.50 20.44 49.76
N LEU A 332 28.20 20.37 48.62
CA LEU A 332 29.66 20.56 48.58
C LEU A 332 30.11 22.02 48.58
N ILE A 333 29.22 22.98 48.31
CA ILE A 333 29.53 24.42 48.38
C ILE A 333 29.30 24.99 49.80
N VAL A 334 28.52 24.33 50.66
CA VAL A 334 28.25 24.80 52.04
C VAL A 334 29.27 24.26 53.07
N LEU A 335 30.10 23.27 52.72
CA LEU A 335 31.14 22.73 53.61
C LEU A 335 32.55 23.35 53.39
N CYS A 336 32.66 24.38 52.55
CA CYS A 336 33.91 25.12 52.29
C CYS A 336 33.93 26.56 52.84
N TRP A 337 33.09 26.87 53.84
CA TRP A 337 33.12 28.15 54.57
C TRP A 337 33.21 27.96 56.08
#